data_AF-A0A7C7X1V8-F1
#
_entry.id   AF-A0A7C7X1V8-F1
#
_cell.length_a   1.000
_cell.length_b   1.000
_cell.length_c   1.000
_cell.angle_alpha   90.00
_cell.angle_beta   90.00
_cell.angle_gamma   90.00
#
_symmetry.space_group_name_H-M   'P 1'
#
loop_
_entity.id
_entity.type
_entity.pdbx_description
1 polymer ?
#
loop_
_entity_poly.entity_id
_entity_poly.type
_entity_poly.pdbx_seq_one_letter_code
_entity_poly.pdbx_strand_id
1 'polypeptide(L)'
;MRFSKKMTLGLAAITMVSALTTQTNAEHTKTEETQRHLDRLAVIMQGQSRELIREFGLHYRRKSGYAHLRADAWQLYRAVTHIHTVVHHSGDVHHLKSDVERADKIFHHLEEVLDKTELSLNGTTQGDTIHVLELMEELEKNLHHLQTDVDKLDEDYHQGIGPRHVGRVNPYHGSYHETSFRNVHSGYEWCPSVRSYSRACVNSRWGR
;
A
#
# COMPACT_ATOMS: atom_id res chain seq x y z
N MET A 1 -25.28 2.13 -82.45
CA MET A 1 -25.38 3.35 -81.61
C MET A 1 -25.38 2.95 -80.14
N ARG A 2 -24.46 3.54 -79.37
CA ARG A 2 -24.50 3.86 -77.91
C ARG A 2 -24.37 2.75 -76.84
N PHE A 3 -23.11 2.52 -76.45
CA PHE A 3 -22.50 2.69 -75.13
C PHE A 3 -23.27 2.31 -73.83
N SER A 4 -22.74 1.26 -73.19
CA SER A 4 -22.21 1.17 -71.81
C SER A 4 -22.64 2.20 -70.75
N LYS A 5 -23.10 1.71 -69.59
CA LYS A 5 -22.88 2.25 -68.22
C LYS A 5 -23.02 1.08 -67.22
N LYS A 6 -21.91 0.65 -66.60
CA LYS A 6 -21.49 0.90 -65.19
C LYS A 6 -22.18 -0.02 -64.18
N MET A 7 -21.48 -1.01 -63.63
CA MET A 7 -20.50 -0.94 -62.52
C MET A 7 -21.15 -1.15 -61.15
N THR A 8 -20.65 -2.18 -60.45
CA THR A 8 -20.39 -2.25 -59.00
C THR A 8 -21.56 -2.00 -58.04
N LEU A 9 -22.11 -3.10 -57.52
CA LEU A 9 -22.85 -3.21 -56.26
C LEU A 9 -22.41 -4.55 -55.65
N GLY A 10 -21.83 -4.69 -54.45
CA GLY A 10 -21.45 -3.74 -53.42
C GLY A 10 -20.74 -4.56 -52.35
N LEU A 11 -19.41 -4.49 -52.30
CA LEU A 11 -18.58 -4.98 -51.20
C LEU A 11 -18.67 -3.95 -50.07
N ALA A 12 -19.56 -4.16 -49.10
CA ALA A 12 -19.59 -3.35 -47.88
C ALA A 12 -20.30 -4.11 -46.75
N ALA A 13 -19.65 -5.14 -46.20
CA ALA A 13 -20.09 -5.78 -44.96
C ALA A 13 -18.91 -6.20 -44.06
N ILE A 14 -17.78 -5.49 -44.12
CA ILE A 14 -16.62 -5.78 -43.25
C ILE A 14 -15.95 -4.46 -42.83
N THR A 15 -16.58 -3.67 -41.97
CA THR A 15 -15.90 -2.56 -41.24
C THR A 15 -16.67 -2.16 -39.97
N MET A 16 -17.02 -3.12 -39.10
CA MET A 16 -17.48 -2.79 -37.73
C MET A 16 -17.07 -3.86 -36.70
N VAL A 17 -15.80 -4.29 -36.69
CA VAL A 17 -15.28 -5.15 -35.61
C VAL A 17 -13.95 -4.63 -35.01
N SER A 18 -13.28 -3.65 -35.63
CA SER A 18 -11.95 -3.23 -35.17
C SER A 18 -11.93 -2.22 -34.01
N ALA A 19 -13.08 -1.66 -33.62
CA ALA A 19 -13.16 -0.66 -32.54
C ALA A 19 -13.39 -1.29 -31.15
N LEU A 20 -13.80 -2.55 -31.07
CA LEU A 20 -14.08 -3.22 -29.78
C LEU A 20 -12.84 -3.91 -29.19
N THR A 21 -11.82 -4.19 -30.01
CA THR A 21 -10.58 -4.85 -29.58
C THR A 21 -9.51 -3.88 -29.06
N THR A 22 -9.60 -2.58 -29.35
CA THR A 22 -8.62 -1.60 -28.88
C THR A 22 -8.89 -1.12 -27.46
N GLN A 23 -10.14 -1.17 -27.02
CA GLN A 23 -10.56 -0.68 -25.71
C GLN A 23 -10.14 -1.62 -24.57
N THR A 24 -10.22 -2.94 -24.79
CA THR A 24 -9.80 -3.95 -23.81
C THR A 24 -8.30 -3.94 -23.51
N ASN A 25 -7.47 -3.58 -24.50
CA ASN A 25 -6.02 -3.59 -24.34
C ASN A 25 -5.51 -2.40 -23.51
N ALA A 26 -6.16 -1.23 -23.65
CA ALA A 26 -5.75 -0.04 -22.90
C ALA A 26 -6.08 -0.15 -21.40
N GLU A 27 -7.22 -0.76 -21.06
CA GLU A 27 -7.63 -0.99 -19.66
C GLU A 27 -6.74 -2.05 -18.98
N HIS A 28 -6.43 -3.14 -19.68
CA HIS A 28 -5.48 -4.16 -19.20
C HIS A 28 -4.11 -3.57 -18.85
N THR A 29 -3.59 -2.64 -19.66
CA THR A 29 -2.27 -2.03 -19.40
C THR A 29 -2.23 -1.17 -18.14
N LYS A 30 -3.34 -0.50 -17.78
CA LYS A 30 -3.42 0.36 -16.60
C LYS A 30 -3.45 -0.45 -15.31
N THR A 31 -4.29 -1.49 -15.26
CA THR A 31 -4.36 -2.38 -14.10
C THR A 31 -3.02 -3.07 -13.84
N GLU A 32 -2.36 -3.56 -14.89
CA GLU A 32 -1.03 -4.16 -14.75
C GLU A 32 0.03 -3.16 -14.27
N GLU A 33 -0.05 -1.89 -14.71
CA GLU A 33 0.85 -0.83 -14.24
C GLU A 33 0.63 -0.54 -12.75
N THR A 34 -0.62 -0.40 -12.31
CA THR A 34 -0.97 -0.22 -10.90
C THR A 34 -0.48 -1.40 -10.05
N GLN A 35 -0.65 -2.64 -10.51
CA GLN A 35 -0.14 -3.82 -9.81
C GLN A 35 1.40 -3.82 -9.69
N ARG A 36 2.11 -3.48 -10.76
CA ARG A 36 3.58 -3.33 -10.72
C ARG A 36 4.02 -2.21 -9.78
N HIS A 37 3.24 -1.14 -9.68
CA HIS A 37 3.53 -0.05 -8.76
C HIS A 37 3.32 -0.48 -7.30
N LEU A 38 2.22 -1.17 -6.99
CA LEU A 38 1.96 -1.75 -5.67
C LEU A 38 3.07 -2.72 -5.22
N ASP A 39 3.50 -3.62 -6.11
CA ASP A 39 4.59 -4.57 -5.85
C ASP A 39 5.90 -3.84 -5.49
N ARG A 40 6.25 -2.82 -6.29
CA ARG A 40 7.42 -1.98 -6.07
C ARG A 40 7.36 -1.23 -4.74
N LEU A 41 6.23 -0.60 -4.42
CA LEU A 41 6.04 0.12 -3.16
C LEU A 41 6.19 -0.83 -1.97
N ALA A 42 5.58 -2.01 -2.03
CA ALA A 42 5.65 -2.98 -0.95
C ALA A 42 7.10 -3.46 -0.70
N VAL A 43 7.90 -3.65 -1.76
CA VAL A 43 9.34 -3.96 -1.64
C VAL A 43 10.12 -2.80 -1.02
N ILE A 44 9.89 -1.56 -1.45
CA ILE A 44 10.55 -0.38 -0.90
C ILE A 44 10.25 -0.27 0.61
N MET A 45 8.98 -0.40 0.99
CA MET A 45 8.53 -0.29 2.38
C MET A 45 9.05 -1.42 3.26
N GLN A 46 9.26 -2.64 2.72
CA GLN A 46 9.97 -3.70 3.45
C GLN A 46 11.41 -3.30 3.77
N GLY A 47 12.10 -2.70 2.81
CA GLY A 47 13.44 -2.16 2.99
C GLY A 47 13.47 -1.10 4.08
N GLN A 48 12.59 -0.10 3.97
CA GLN A 48 12.48 1.00 4.93
C GLN A 48 12.11 0.51 6.34
N SER A 49 11.18 -0.45 6.46
CA SER A 49 10.78 -1.01 7.75
C SER A 49 11.92 -1.79 8.41
N ARG A 50 12.73 -2.52 7.62
CA ARG A 50 13.95 -3.17 8.13
C ARG A 50 14.97 -2.16 8.60
N GLU A 51 15.12 -1.06 7.87
CA GLU A 51 16.03 0.02 8.26
C GLU A 51 15.57 0.68 9.56
N LEU A 52 14.27 0.99 9.73
CA LEU A 52 13.74 1.47 11.00
C LEU A 52 14.03 0.52 12.18
N ILE A 53 13.87 -0.79 11.99
CA ILE A 53 14.20 -1.78 13.04
C ILE A 53 15.68 -1.67 13.44
N ARG A 54 16.58 -1.49 12.46
CA ARG A 54 18.01 -1.32 12.67
C ARG A 54 18.28 -0.01 13.43
N GLU A 55 17.75 1.10 12.94
CA GLU A 55 17.93 2.44 13.51
C GLU A 55 17.39 2.56 14.94
N PHE A 56 16.21 1.98 15.23
CA PHE A 56 15.72 1.89 16.61
C PHE A 56 16.66 1.07 17.50
N GLY A 57 17.26 0.00 16.97
CA GLY A 57 18.27 -0.79 17.69
C GLY A 57 19.55 -0.02 18.00
N LEU A 58 19.93 0.93 17.16
CA LEU A 58 21.14 1.74 17.30
C LEU A 58 20.91 2.95 18.22
N HIS A 59 19.85 3.72 17.98
CA HIS A 59 19.64 5.03 18.61
C HIS A 59 18.66 5.02 19.78
N TYR A 60 17.74 4.04 19.82
CA TYR A 60 16.64 4.04 20.78
C TYR A 60 16.75 2.95 21.84
N ARG A 61 17.72 2.02 21.73
CA ARG A 61 17.83 0.84 22.61
C ARG A 61 17.78 1.12 24.12
N ARG A 62 18.28 2.28 24.56
CA ARG A 62 18.31 2.68 25.98
C ARG A 62 17.16 3.61 26.38
N LYS A 63 16.27 3.96 25.45
CA LYS A 63 15.14 4.87 25.69
C LYS A 63 13.93 4.10 26.21
N SER A 64 13.18 4.72 27.13
CA SER A 64 11.86 4.25 27.53
C SER A 64 10.92 4.37 26.33
N GLY A 65 10.42 3.23 25.83
CA GLY A 65 9.65 3.17 24.58
C GLY A 65 10.29 2.30 23.50
N TYR A 66 11.58 1.96 23.63
CA TYR A 66 12.29 1.10 22.67
C TYR A 66 11.57 -0.20 22.34
N ALA A 67 11.04 -0.89 23.35
CA ALA A 67 10.36 -2.16 23.16
C ALA A 67 9.11 -2.00 22.28
N HIS A 68 8.36 -0.91 22.47
CA HIS A 68 7.19 -0.57 21.66
C HIS A 68 7.60 -0.17 20.24
N LEU A 69 8.55 0.76 20.08
CA LEU A 69 9.08 1.16 18.76
C LEU A 69 9.54 -0.04 17.94
N ARG A 70 10.32 -0.92 18.56
CA ARG A 70 10.82 -2.12 17.89
C ARG A 70 9.69 -3.09 17.56
N ALA A 71 8.73 -3.29 18.47
CA ALA A 71 7.59 -4.17 18.22
C ALA A 71 6.74 -3.66 17.05
N ASP A 72 6.42 -2.38 17.01
CA ASP A 72 5.61 -1.77 15.97
C ASP A 72 6.32 -1.75 14.62
N ALA A 73 7.63 -1.43 14.58
CA ALA A 73 8.41 -1.53 13.35
C ALA A 73 8.46 -2.97 12.79
N TRP A 74 8.54 -3.98 13.67
CA TRP A 74 8.44 -5.38 13.27
C TRP A 74 7.05 -5.75 12.76
N GLN A 75 5.99 -5.25 13.40
CA GLN A 75 4.62 -5.45 12.94
C GLN A 75 4.39 -4.80 11.57
N LEU A 76 4.90 -3.59 11.36
CA LEU A 76 4.85 -2.89 10.09
C LEU A 76 5.57 -3.69 9.01
N TYR A 77 6.81 -4.12 9.27
CA TYR A 77 7.60 -4.97 8.37
C TYR A 77 6.84 -6.24 7.95
N ARG A 78 6.18 -6.92 8.89
CA ARG A 78 5.37 -8.11 8.60
C ARG A 78 4.14 -7.76 7.76
N ALA A 79 3.45 -6.66 8.06
CA ALA A 79 2.30 -6.21 7.28
C ALA A 79 2.68 -5.92 5.83
N VAL A 80 3.76 -5.16 5.59
CA VAL A 80 4.23 -4.83 4.23
C VAL A 80 4.78 -6.04 3.48
N THR A 81 5.34 -7.03 4.19
CA THR A 81 5.74 -8.33 3.61
C THR A 81 4.52 -9.12 3.13
N HIS A 82 3.44 -9.08 3.91
CA HIS A 82 2.20 -9.75 3.56
C HIS A 82 1.52 -9.06 2.36
N ILE A 83 1.45 -7.73 2.36
CA ILE A 83 0.97 -6.92 1.22
C ILE A 83 1.73 -7.30 -0.06
N HIS A 84 3.06 -7.33 -0.03
CA HIS A 84 3.85 -7.76 -1.19
C HIS A 84 3.51 -9.19 -1.64
N THR A 85 3.35 -10.11 -0.69
CA THR A 85 3.00 -11.50 -1.02
C THR A 85 1.63 -11.58 -1.72
N VAL A 86 0.64 -10.85 -1.22
CA VAL A 86 -0.72 -10.75 -1.75
C VAL A 86 -0.71 -10.14 -3.16
N VAL A 87 0.02 -9.04 -3.36
CA VAL A 87 0.17 -8.40 -4.68
C VAL A 87 0.89 -9.32 -5.67
N HIS A 88 1.87 -10.10 -5.21
CA HIS A 88 2.68 -10.96 -6.08
C HIS A 88 1.95 -12.25 -6.50
N HIS A 89 1.19 -12.88 -5.60
CA HIS A 89 0.70 -14.26 -5.77
C HIS A 89 -0.79 -14.42 -6.08
N SER A 90 -1.49 -13.38 -6.52
CA SER A 90 -2.96 -13.37 -6.67
C SER A 90 -3.71 -13.29 -5.34
N GLY A 91 -4.07 -12.06 -4.94
CA GLY A 91 -4.88 -11.77 -3.76
C GLY A 91 -6.18 -11.04 -4.10
N ASP A 92 -7.20 -11.15 -3.26
CA ASP A 92 -8.44 -10.36 -3.38
C ASP A 92 -8.14 -8.87 -3.11
N VAL A 93 -8.67 -7.96 -3.93
CA VAL A 93 -8.53 -6.50 -3.75
C VAL A 93 -9.04 -6.04 -2.38
N HIS A 94 -10.12 -6.64 -1.87
CA HIS A 94 -10.64 -6.32 -0.53
C HIS A 94 -9.69 -6.79 0.58
N HIS A 95 -9.08 -7.97 0.40
CA HIS A 95 -8.09 -8.50 1.34
C HIS A 95 -6.85 -7.59 1.36
N LEU A 96 -6.38 -7.19 0.17
CA LEU A 96 -5.29 -6.22 0.04
C LEU A 96 -5.63 -4.91 0.77
N LYS A 97 -6.81 -4.32 0.52
CA LYS A 97 -7.27 -3.09 1.19
C LYS A 97 -7.23 -3.20 2.72
N SER A 98 -7.72 -4.31 3.27
CA SER A 98 -7.66 -4.56 4.72
C SER A 98 -6.23 -4.63 5.25
N ASP A 99 -5.31 -5.23 4.49
CA ASP A 99 -3.89 -5.30 4.88
C ASP A 99 -3.22 -3.93 4.86
N VAL A 100 -3.56 -3.07 3.89
CA VAL A 100 -3.06 -1.69 3.81
C VAL A 100 -3.56 -0.84 4.97
N GLU A 101 -4.86 -0.89 5.26
CA GLU A 101 -5.45 -0.20 6.43
C GLU A 101 -4.83 -0.66 7.75
N ARG A 102 -4.45 -1.94 7.84
CA ARG A 102 -3.73 -2.46 9.00
C ARG A 102 -2.31 -1.89 9.07
N ALA A 103 -1.59 -1.84 7.97
CA ALA A 103 -0.24 -1.27 7.93
C ALA A 103 -0.23 0.21 8.33
N ASP A 104 -1.20 0.99 7.84
CA ASP A 104 -1.41 2.40 8.18
C ASP A 104 -1.63 2.61 9.69
N LYS A 105 -2.54 1.83 10.30
CA LYS A 105 -2.78 1.89 11.75
C LYS A 105 -1.53 1.58 12.58
N ILE A 106 -0.72 0.60 12.14
CA ILE A 106 0.54 0.26 12.80
C ILE A 106 1.53 1.42 12.66
N PHE A 107 1.60 2.04 11.48
CA PHE A 107 2.49 3.17 11.23
C PHE A 107 2.15 4.39 12.11
N HIS A 108 0.87 4.77 12.20
CA HIS A 108 0.46 5.87 13.07
C HIS A 108 0.68 5.58 14.56
N HIS A 109 0.51 4.33 15.00
CA HIS A 109 0.88 3.96 16.37
C HIS A 109 2.39 4.08 16.60
N LEU A 110 3.20 3.63 15.63
CA LEU A 110 4.66 3.78 15.68
C LEU A 110 5.09 5.25 15.77
N GLU A 111 4.46 6.12 14.98
CA GLU A 111 4.65 7.58 14.99
C GLU A 111 4.32 8.17 16.37
N GLU A 112 3.17 7.81 16.95
CA GLU A 112 2.77 8.28 18.28
C GLU A 112 3.77 7.83 19.38
N VAL A 113 4.24 6.58 19.31
CA VAL A 113 5.24 6.06 20.25
C VAL A 113 6.58 6.78 20.07
N LEU A 114 6.98 7.08 18.83
CA LEU A 114 8.21 7.81 18.53
C LEU A 114 8.16 9.23 19.09
N ASP A 115 7.07 9.95 18.84
CA ASP A 115 6.84 11.29 19.36
C ASP A 115 6.90 11.30 20.90
N LYS A 116 6.23 10.36 21.57
CA LYS A 116 6.30 10.25 23.04
C LYS A 116 7.72 9.96 23.54
N THR A 117 8.44 9.09 22.82
CA THR A 117 9.82 8.71 23.18
C THR A 117 10.76 9.92 23.05
N GLU A 118 10.61 10.74 22.01
CA GLU A 118 11.40 11.96 21.81
C GLU A 118 10.98 13.11 22.75
N LEU A 119 9.67 13.33 22.96
CA LEU A 119 9.14 14.38 23.85
C LEU A 119 9.49 14.16 25.33
N SER A 120 9.63 12.90 25.77
CA SER A 120 10.00 12.59 27.16
C SER A 120 11.40 13.10 27.57
N LEU A 121 12.18 13.61 26.61
CA LEU A 121 13.56 14.04 26.78
C LEU A 121 13.73 15.50 26.34
N ASN A 122 13.22 16.45 27.14
CA ASN A 122 13.43 17.91 27.04
C ASN A 122 14.64 18.34 26.17
N GLY A 123 14.43 18.43 24.84
CA GLY A 123 15.33 19.06 23.88
C GLY A 123 16.76 18.50 23.75
N THR A 124 17.06 17.30 24.25
CA THR A 124 18.41 16.71 24.15
C THR A 124 18.39 15.36 23.45
N THR A 125 17.92 15.36 22.20
CA THR A 125 18.18 14.25 21.29
C THR A 125 19.68 14.21 20.99
N GLN A 126 20.41 13.41 21.76
CA GLN A 126 21.84 13.21 21.56
C GLN A 126 22.03 12.22 20.39
N GLY A 127 22.18 12.74 19.17
CA GLY A 127 22.48 11.97 17.96
C GLY A 127 21.49 12.20 16.82
N ASP A 128 21.96 11.94 15.61
CA ASP A 128 21.32 12.25 14.32
C ASP A 128 20.07 11.38 14.06
N THR A 129 18.98 11.63 14.79
CA THR A 129 17.68 10.97 14.56
C THR A 129 16.94 11.54 13.36
N ILE A 130 17.51 12.54 12.67
CA ILE A 130 16.96 13.12 11.44
C ILE A 130 16.72 12.00 10.42
N HIS A 131 17.66 11.06 10.30
CA HIS A 131 17.50 9.93 9.39
C HIS A 131 16.28 9.06 9.70
N VAL A 132 15.95 8.85 10.99
CA VAL A 132 14.74 8.11 11.39
C VAL A 132 13.49 8.87 11.01
N LEU A 133 13.49 10.19 11.16
CA LEU A 133 12.35 11.04 10.76
C LEU A 133 12.16 11.02 9.23
N GLU A 134 13.24 11.11 8.46
CA GLU A 134 13.21 10.97 6.99
C GLU A 134 12.68 9.60 6.55
N LEU A 135 13.12 8.52 7.22
CA LEU A 135 12.60 7.17 6.96
C LEU A 135 11.11 7.05 7.27
N MET A 136 10.63 7.68 8.34
CA MET A 136 9.21 7.70 8.71
C MET A 136 8.39 8.48 7.68
N GLU A 137 8.83 9.67 7.27
CA GLU A 137 8.16 10.50 6.26
C GLU A 137 8.03 9.77 4.92
N GLU A 138 9.12 9.15 4.45
CA GLU A 138 9.09 8.38 3.21
C GLU A 138 8.22 7.11 3.32
N LEU A 139 8.14 6.48 4.50
CA LEU A 139 7.21 5.37 4.74
C LEU A 139 5.74 5.81 4.72
N GLU A 140 5.40 6.94 5.35
CA GLU A 140 4.06 7.52 5.32
C GLU A 140 3.63 7.81 3.88
N LYS A 141 4.50 8.48 3.13
CA LYS A 141 4.26 8.78 1.72
C LYS A 141 4.03 7.52 0.90
N ASN A 142 4.85 6.48 1.09
CA ASN A 142 4.68 5.21 0.39
C ASN A 142 3.39 4.48 0.80
N LEU A 143 2.99 4.54 2.09
CA LEU A 143 1.69 4.03 2.56
C LEU A 143 0.54 4.74 1.85
N HIS A 144 0.57 6.07 1.78
CA HIS A 144 -0.47 6.84 1.10
C HIS A 144 -0.53 6.56 -0.41
N HIS A 145 0.62 6.37 -1.07
CA HIS A 145 0.65 5.92 -2.46
C HIS A 145 0.03 4.53 -2.62
N LEU A 146 0.35 3.62 -1.71
CA LEU A 146 -0.17 2.25 -1.73
C LEU A 146 -1.69 2.22 -1.49
N GLN A 147 -2.20 3.03 -0.55
CA GLN A 147 -3.64 3.25 -0.35
C GLN A 147 -4.32 3.79 -1.61
N THR A 148 -3.77 4.85 -2.20
CA THR A 148 -4.31 5.47 -3.41
C THR A 148 -4.45 4.47 -4.55
N ASP A 149 -3.46 3.58 -4.72
CA ASP A 149 -3.48 2.59 -5.78
C ASP A 149 -4.45 1.44 -5.49
N VAL A 150 -4.58 1.02 -4.24
CA VAL A 150 -5.58 0.02 -3.85
C VAL A 150 -7.00 0.56 -3.98
N ASP A 151 -7.25 1.81 -3.62
CA ASP A 151 -8.56 2.45 -3.80
C ASP A 151 -8.94 2.55 -5.27
N LYS A 152 -7.99 2.88 -6.16
CA LYS A 152 -8.23 2.84 -7.60
C LYS A 152 -8.61 1.44 -8.09
N LEU A 153 -7.92 0.39 -7.64
CA LEU A 153 -8.27 -0.98 -8.00
C LEU A 153 -9.65 -1.39 -7.49
N ASP A 154 -10.00 -0.97 -6.27
CA ASP A 154 -11.31 -1.21 -5.67
C ASP A 154 -12.41 -0.46 -6.45
N GLU A 155 -12.18 0.80 -6.84
CA GLU A 155 -13.08 1.57 -7.70
C GLU A 155 -13.27 0.92 -9.08
N ASP A 156 -12.18 0.54 -9.75
CA ASP A 156 -12.22 -0.13 -11.05
C ASP A 156 -13.00 -1.45 -10.95
N TYR A 157 -12.82 -2.21 -9.86
CA TYR A 157 -13.57 -3.43 -9.60
C TYR A 157 -15.08 -3.17 -9.47
N HIS A 158 -15.50 -2.18 -8.70
CA HIS A 158 -16.91 -1.83 -8.54
C HIS A 158 -17.55 -1.29 -9.82
N GLN A 159 -16.76 -0.69 -10.71
CA GLN A 159 -17.22 -0.23 -12.03
C GLN A 159 -17.28 -1.36 -13.07
N GLY A 160 -16.83 -2.57 -12.73
CA GLY A 160 -16.78 -3.72 -13.64
C GLY A 160 -15.68 -3.62 -14.70
N ILE A 161 -14.72 -2.72 -14.50
CA ILE A 161 -13.59 -2.44 -15.41
C ILE A 161 -12.32 -3.15 -14.91
N GLY A 162 -12.21 -3.34 -13.59
CA GLY A 162 -11.03 -3.86 -12.90
C GLY A 162 -11.10 -5.34 -12.51
N PRO A 163 -9.94 -5.93 -12.17
CA PRO A 163 -9.87 -7.33 -11.78
C PRO A 163 -10.37 -7.53 -10.34
N ARG A 164 -10.93 -8.71 -10.07
CA ARG A 164 -11.20 -9.17 -8.69
C ARG A 164 -9.92 -9.48 -7.90
N HIS A 165 -8.83 -9.77 -8.60
CA HIS A 165 -7.60 -10.26 -8.01
C HIS A 165 -6.40 -9.43 -8.45
N VAL A 166 -5.45 -9.23 -7.54
CA VAL A 166 -4.16 -8.56 -7.79
C VAL A 166 -3.03 -9.56 -8.00
N GLY A 167 -2.28 -9.45 -9.10
CA GLY A 167 -1.11 -10.31 -9.36
C GLY A 167 -1.35 -11.39 -10.42
N ARG A 168 -0.28 -12.11 -10.79
CA ARG A 168 -0.36 -13.21 -11.75
C ARG A 168 -1.04 -14.41 -11.10
N VAL A 169 -2.15 -14.89 -11.68
CA VAL A 169 -2.79 -16.14 -11.27
C VAL A 169 -1.75 -17.28 -11.37
N ASN A 170 -1.30 -17.79 -10.23
CA ASN A 170 -0.47 -18.99 -10.18
C ASN A 170 -1.40 -20.20 -9.95
N PRO A 171 -1.63 -21.07 -10.96
CA PRO A 171 -2.54 -22.21 -10.83
C PRO A 171 -2.07 -23.30 -9.86
N TYR A 172 -0.88 -23.17 -9.25
CA TYR A 172 -0.31 -24.16 -8.34
C TYR A 172 -0.32 -23.77 -6.86
N HIS A 173 -1.01 -22.69 -6.46
CA HIS A 173 -0.98 -22.25 -5.06
C HIS A 173 -2.00 -22.97 -4.16
N GLY A 174 -1.60 -24.16 -3.71
CA GLY A 174 -2.28 -24.87 -2.63
C GLY A 174 -2.17 -24.13 -1.29
N SER A 175 -3.32 -23.90 -0.66
CA SER A 175 -3.58 -23.67 0.77
C SER A 175 -2.37 -23.25 1.63
N TYR A 176 -2.11 -21.94 1.70
CA TYR A 176 -1.51 -21.41 2.92
C TYR A 176 -2.57 -21.38 4.01
N HIS A 177 -2.42 -22.28 4.97
CA HIS A 177 -3.21 -22.28 6.19
C HIS A 177 -3.05 -20.93 6.91
N GLU A 178 -4.18 -20.25 7.05
CA GLU A 178 -4.45 -19.11 7.90
C GLU A 178 -4.31 -19.51 9.39
N THR A 179 -3.09 -19.80 9.83
CA THR A 179 -2.81 -20.17 11.23
C THR A 179 -1.63 -19.39 11.77
N SER A 180 -1.72 -18.05 11.82
CA SER A 180 -0.91 -17.26 12.76
C SER A 180 -1.34 -15.79 12.94
N PHE A 181 -2.64 -15.46 12.88
CA PHE A 181 -3.12 -14.10 13.16
C PHE A 181 -4.21 -14.00 14.24
N ARG A 182 -4.68 -15.13 14.81
CA ARG A 182 -5.73 -15.13 15.84
C ARG A 182 -5.24 -15.08 17.30
N ASN A 183 -3.93 -15.07 17.57
CA ASN A 183 -3.41 -15.03 18.94
C ASN A 183 -2.37 -13.93 19.14
N VAL A 184 -2.81 -12.67 19.03
CA VAL A 184 -2.21 -11.55 19.79
C VAL A 184 -3.37 -10.63 20.24
N HIS A 185 -4.23 -11.17 21.09
CA HIS A 185 -5.24 -10.44 21.87
C HIS A 185 -5.01 -10.67 23.38
N SER A 186 -3.74 -10.77 23.78
CA SER A 186 -3.36 -10.99 25.18
C SER A 186 -2.22 -10.05 25.55
N GLY A 187 -2.56 -8.85 26.04
CA GLY A 187 -1.58 -8.07 26.82
C GLY A 187 -1.74 -6.55 26.84
N TYR A 188 -2.48 -5.93 25.91
CA TYR A 188 -2.62 -4.47 25.91
C TYR A 188 -4.12 -4.14 25.84
N GLU A 189 -4.70 -3.87 27.00
CA GLU A 189 -6.02 -3.28 27.12
C GLU A 189 -6.05 -1.98 26.33
N TRP A 190 -6.81 -1.98 25.23
CA TRP A 190 -7.21 -0.78 24.52
C TRP A 190 -8.04 0.07 25.48
N CYS A 191 -7.46 1.10 26.08
CA CYS A 191 -8.20 2.13 26.79
C CYS A 191 -8.85 3.08 25.76
N PRO A 192 -10.19 3.14 25.65
CA PRO A 192 -10.83 4.14 24.82
C PRO A 192 -10.99 5.41 25.65
N SER A 193 -10.11 6.40 25.45
CA SER A 193 -10.28 7.70 26.10
C SER A 193 -10.15 8.87 25.12
N VAL A 194 -11.34 9.28 24.65
CA VAL A 194 -11.82 10.67 24.53
C VAL A 194 -11.35 11.53 23.34
N ARG A 195 -12.37 11.92 22.57
CA ARG A 195 -12.53 13.13 21.74
C ARG A 195 -11.72 13.25 20.45
N SER A 196 -12.46 13.01 19.37
CA SER A 196 -12.60 13.91 18.23
C SER A 196 -11.97 15.30 18.45
N TYR A 197 -10.78 15.52 17.92
CA TYR A 197 -10.33 16.85 17.53
C TYR A 197 -10.21 16.89 16.03
N SER A 198 -11.12 17.66 15.46
CA SER A 198 -11.19 18.06 14.08
C SER A 198 -9.86 18.57 13.55
N ARG A 199 -9.59 18.22 12.29
CA ARG A 199 -8.83 18.99 11.30
C ARG A 199 -8.69 20.48 11.65
N ALA A 200 -7.49 20.87 12.07
CA ALA A 200 -6.84 22.16 11.78
C ALA A 200 -5.51 22.20 12.53
N CYS A 201 -4.44 22.61 11.85
CA CYS A 201 -3.09 22.88 12.38
C CYS A 201 -2.12 21.69 12.54
N VAL A 202 -1.66 21.11 11.41
CA VAL A 202 -0.24 20.77 11.23
C VAL A 202 0.13 21.07 9.78
N ASN A 203 0.21 22.36 9.46
CA ASN A 203 0.93 22.83 8.28
C ASN A 203 2.10 23.62 8.85
N SER A 204 3.34 23.27 8.47
CA SER A 204 4.64 23.70 9.02
C SER A 204 5.12 22.98 10.29
N ARG A 205 5.74 21.79 10.15
CA ARG A 205 6.58 21.24 11.23
C ARG A 205 7.92 20.59 10.84
N TRP A 206 8.29 20.44 9.56
CA TRP A 206 9.61 19.88 9.21
C TRP A 206 10.26 20.61 8.04
N GLY A 207 10.39 21.93 8.19
CA GLY A 207 11.10 22.79 7.25
C GLY A 207 12.19 23.59 7.96
N ARG A 208 13.42 23.06 7.96
CA ARG A 208 14.65 23.80 7.65
C ARG A 208 15.87 22.91 7.71
#